data_AF-A0A2R6NXI1-F1
#
_entry.id   AF-A0A2R6NXI1-F1
#
_cell.length_a   1.000
_cell.length_b   1.000
_cell.length_c   1.000
_cell.angle_alpha   90.00
_cell.angle_beta   90.00
_cell.angle_gamma   90.00
#
_symmetry.space_group_name_H-M   'P 1'
#
loop_
_entity.id
_entity.type
_entity.pdbx_description
1 polymer ?
#
loop_
_entity_poly.entity_id
_entity_poly.type
_entity_poly.pdbx_seq_one_letter_code
_entity_poly.pdbx_strand_id
1 'polypeptide(L)'
;MDDPSLTKLFPTSFEALESLPPKIRGNVYLLNNEIREFTDSTEPIASVVCTQDGKEFSFSSFARCNKAIAIEALDSAYSAYDKGRGEWPRMSMTNRAKKMSAFLEDFKKLKDTMVALLMWDICKSRKDAADEVDRTVGKFGGQFFYIEDK
;
A
#
# COMPACT_ATOMS: atom_id res chain seq x y z
N MET A 1 -23.12 -9.01 20.70
CA MET A 1 -21.94 -9.90 20.74
C MET A 1 -21.78 -10.27 22.20
N ASP A 2 -22.40 -11.36 22.64
CA ASP A 2 -22.78 -11.49 24.06
C ASP A 2 -22.06 -12.65 24.76
N ASP A 3 -20.92 -13.10 24.22
CA ASP A 3 -20.04 -14.04 24.89
C ASP A 3 -18.96 -13.28 25.71
N PRO A 4 -19.03 -13.31 27.05
CA PRO A 4 -18.06 -12.63 27.91
C PRO A 4 -16.64 -13.18 27.77
N SER A 5 -16.47 -14.42 27.27
CA SER A 5 -15.16 -15.02 27.04
C SER A 5 -14.45 -14.42 25.82
N LEU A 6 -15.20 -14.09 24.76
CA LEU A 6 -14.67 -13.44 23.56
C LEU A 6 -14.36 -11.97 23.79
N THR A 7 -15.14 -11.28 24.63
CA THR A 7 -14.90 -9.87 24.95
C THR A 7 -13.50 -9.65 25.54
N LYS A 8 -13.01 -10.61 26.34
CA LYS A 8 -11.65 -10.56 26.93
C LYS A 8 -10.51 -10.65 25.91
N LEU A 9 -10.80 -11.08 24.67
CA LEU A 9 -9.80 -11.15 23.59
C LEU A 9 -9.54 -9.77 22.96
N PHE A 10 -10.43 -8.81 23.16
CA PHE A 10 -10.27 -7.44 22.66
C PHE A 10 -9.49 -6.58 23.67
N PRO A 11 -8.72 -5.59 23.20
CA PRO A 11 -7.99 -4.68 24.07
C PRO A 11 -8.94 -3.81 24.90
N THR A 12 -8.55 -3.48 26.13
CA THR A 12 -9.30 -2.55 27.00
C THR A 12 -9.20 -1.10 26.54
N SER A 13 -8.09 -0.75 25.91
CA SER A 13 -7.79 0.56 25.34
C SER A 13 -6.79 0.41 24.20
N PHE A 14 -6.67 1.43 23.37
CA PHE A 14 -5.70 1.46 22.29
C PHE A 14 -4.25 1.36 22.80
N GLU A 15 -3.98 2.03 23.92
CA GLU A 15 -2.68 2.08 24.57
C GLU A 15 -2.26 0.72 25.16
N ALA A 16 -3.22 -0.20 25.34
CA ALA A 16 -2.97 -1.55 25.79
C ALA A 16 -2.51 -2.50 24.67
N LEU A 17 -2.52 -2.07 23.40
CA LEU A 17 -2.01 -2.88 22.30
C LEU A 17 -0.48 -3.01 22.40
N GLU A 18 0.01 -4.25 22.36
CA GLU A 18 1.46 -4.55 22.40
C GLU A 18 2.21 -4.01 21.17
N SER A 19 1.51 -3.82 20.05
CA SER A 19 2.07 -3.26 18.83
C SER A 19 1.07 -2.32 18.16
N LEU A 20 1.59 -1.31 17.48
CA LEU A 20 0.81 -0.37 16.69
C LEU A 20 1.24 -0.47 15.22
N PRO A 21 0.34 -0.18 14.27
CA PRO A 21 0.72 -0.12 12.87
C PRO A 21 1.78 0.96 12.62
N PRO A 22 2.61 0.79 11.58
CA PRO A 22 3.50 1.83 11.11
C PRO A 22 2.73 3.12 10.83
N LYS A 23 3.26 4.26 11.28
CA LYS A 23 2.70 5.57 10.95
C LYS A 23 3.04 5.93 9.51
N ILE A 24 2.01 6.07 8.69
CA ILE A 24 2.10 6.51 7.29
C ILE A 24 1.40 7.84 7.11
N ARG A 25 1.93 8.67 6.20
CA ARG A 25 1.29 9.94 5.83
C ARG A 25 0.05 9.63 5.00
N GLY A 26 -1.13 9.69 5.62
CA GLY A 26 -2.39 9.41 4.95
C GLY A 26 -2.86 10.49 3.98
N ASN A 27 -2.38 11.71 4.13
CA ASN A 27 -2.79 12.87 3.35
C ASN A 27 -1.90 13.13 2.13
N VAL A 28 -1.33 12.10 1.52
CA VAL A 28 -0.51 12.26 0.31
C VAL A 28 -0.95 11.30 -0.80
N TYR A 29 -0.63 11.66 -2.04
CA TYR A 29 -0.87 10.84 -3.22
C TYR A 29 0.29 10.98 -4.22
N LEU A 30 0.52 9.92 -5.01
CA LEU A 30 1.53 9.93 -6.07
C LEU A 30 0.88 10.34 -7.39
N LEU A 31 1.38 11.41 -8.01
CA LEU A 31 0.93 11.87 -9.32
C LEU A 31 2.11 12.43 -10.11
N ASN A 32 2.26 12.01 -11.36
CA ASN A 32 3.29 12.52 -12.27
C ASN A 32 4.72 12.51 -11.66
N ASN A 33 5.09 11.40 -10.99
CA ASN A 33 6.36 11.20 -10.27
C ASN A 33 6.57 12.08 -9.02
N GLU A 34 5.51 12.69 -8.49
CA GLU A 34 5.57 13.53 -7.29
C GLU A 34 4.66 12.99 -6.20
N ILE A 35 5.15 12.96 -4.96
CA ILE A 35 4.31 12.76 -3.78
C ILE A 35 3.75 14.13 -3.39
N ARG A 36 2.44 14.32 -3.58
CA ARG A 36 1.74 15.58 -3.32
C ARG A 36 0.89 15.47 -2.07
N GLU A 37 0.76 16.56 -1.34
CA GLU A 37 -0.15 16.65 -0.21
C GLU A 37 -1.59 16.86 -0.71
N PHE A 38 -2.52 16.15 -0.07
CA PHE A 38 -3.94 16.30 -0.28
C PHE A 38 -4.49 17.22 0.81
N THR A 39 -4.98 18.39 0.40
CA THR A 39 -5.42 19.46 1.33
C THR A 39 -6.92 19.43 1.62
N ASP A 40 -7.69 18.67 0.84
CA ASP A 40 -9.12 18.44 1.09
C ASP A 40 -9.32 17.34 2.16
N SER A 41 -10.54 16.82 2.30
CA SER A 41 -10.89 15.83 3.32
C SER A 41 -10.22 14.47 3.09
N THR A 42 -9.40 14.00 4.03
CA THR A 42 -8.98 12.61 4.09
C THR A 42 -10.09 11.72 4.65
N GLU A 43 -10.05 10.43 4.33
CA GLU A 43 -10.98 9.43 4.86
C GLU A 43 -10.27 8.54 5.88
N PRO A 44 -10.79 8.39 7.11
CA PRO A 44 -10.21 7.50 8.11
C PRO A 44 -10.32 6.04 7.65
N ILE A 45 -9.27 5.25 7.94
CA ILE A 45 -9.30 3.79 7.76
C ILE A 45 -9.78 3.19 9.08
N ALA A 46 -11.05 2.78 9.09
CA ALA A 46 -11.65 2.13 10.26
C ALA A 46 -10.86 0.87 10.61
N SER A 47 -10.49 0.75 11.89
CA SER A 47 -9.90 -0.49 12.39
C SER A 47 -10.95 -1.59 12.40
N VAL A 48 -10.50 -2.76 11.98
CA VAL A 48 -11.16 -4.05 12.14
C VAL A 48 -11.11 -4.58 13.58
N VAL A 49 -10.37 -3.92 14.48
CA VAL A 49 -10.27 -4.21 15.92
C VAL A 49 -10.97 -3.09 16.68
N CYS A 50 -11.87 -3.45 17.60
CA CYS A 50 -12.49 -2.53 18.54
C CYS A 50 -12.01 -2.82 19.98
N THR A 51 -12.30 -1.92 20.92
CA THR A 51 -12.08 -2.19 22.34
C THR A 51 -13.22 -3.01 22.93
N GLN A 52 -13.04 -3.52 24.16
CA GLN A 52 -14.04 -4.35 24.86
C GLN A 52 -15.42 -3.69 25.01
N ASP A 53 -15.48 -2.36 25.06
CA ASP A 53 -16.71 -1.57 25.11
C ASP A 53 -17.32 -1.29 23.71
N GLY A 54 -16.73 -1.85 22.65
CA GLY A 54 -17.18 -1.72 21.27
C GLY A 54 -16.73 -0.44 20.57
N LYS A 55 -15.83 0.36 21.18
CA LYS A 55 -15.34 1.58 20.55
C LYS A 55 -14.38 1.25 19.40
N GLU A 56 -14.75 1.69 18.21
CA GLU A 56 -13.89 1.66 17.03
C GLU A 56 -12.86 2.79 17.07
N PHE A 57 -11.76 2.61 16.34
CA PHE A 57 -10.74 3.63 16.19
C PHE A 57 -10.09 3.51 14.81
N SER A 58 -9.38 4.56 14.40
CA SER A 58 -8.75 4.67 13.10
C SER A 58 -7.25 4.87 13.28
N PHE A 59 -6.44 4.00 12.70
CA PHE A 59 -4.98 4.10 12.80
C PHE A 59 -4.36 5.02 11.75
N SER A 60 -5.07 5.21 10.64
CA SER A 60 -4.58 5.92 9.47
C SER A 60 -5.75 6.62 8.76
N SER A 61 -5.42 7.39 7.74
CA SER A 61 -6.38 7.93 6.78
C SER A 61 -5.79 7.81 5.39
N PHE A 62 -6.58 8.01 4.35
CA PHE A 62 -6.07 8.12 2.99
C PHE A 62 -6.64 9.35 2.28
N ALA A 63 -5.88 9.87 1.32
CA ALA A 63 -6.31 10.94 0.44
C ALA A 63 -7.47 10.44 -0.43
N ARG A 64 -8.68 10.96 -0.19
CA ARG A 64 -9.86 10.64 -1.00
C ARG A 64 -9.84 11.48 -2.27
N CYS A 65 -8.94 11.11 -3.20
CA CYS A 65 -8.73 11.84 -4.45
C CYS A 65 -10.06 12.08 -5.18
N ASN A 66 -10.28 13.33 -5.56
CA ASN A 66 -11.50 13.77 -6.21
C ASN A 66 -11.42 13.64 -7.75
N LYS A 67 -12.51 13.99 -8.43
CA LYS A 67 -12.59 13.94 -9.91
C LYS A 67 -11.48 14.75 -10.59
N ALA A 68 -11.08 15.89 -10.05
CA ALA A 68 -10.05 16.73 -10.67
C ALA A 68 -8.69 16.02 -10.67
N ILE A 69 -8.29 15.45 -9.53
CA ILE A 69 -7.04 14.67 -9.43
C ILE A 69 -7.08 13.44 -10.34
N ALA A 70 -8.24 12.77 -10.45
CA ALA A 70 -8.39 11.62 -11.34
C ALA A 70 -8.18 11.99 -12.82
N ILE A 71 -8.68 13.15 -13.26
CA ILE A 71 -8.43 13.67 -14.61
C ILE A 71 -6.95 14.03 -14.80
N GLU A 72 -6.32 14.66 -13.81
CA GLU A 72 -4.89 14.99 -13.88
C GLU A 72 -4.02 13.72 -13.98
N ALA A 73 -4.40 12.65 -13.27
CA ALA A 73 -3.71 11.36 -13.34
C ALA A 73 -3.81 10.74 -14.73
N LEU A 74 -5.00 10.84 -15.33
CA LEU A 74 -5.25 10.38 -16.69
C LEU A 74 -4.41 11.17 -17.71
N ASP A 75 -4.39 12.49 -17.60
CA ASP A 75 -3.63 13.36 -18.50
C ASP A 75 -2.11 13.11 -18.36
N SER A 76 -1.63 12.89 -17.14
CA SER A 76 -0.24 12.49 -16.87
C SER A 76 0.09 11.15 -17.51
N ALA A 77 -0.76 10.13 -17.35
CA ALA A 77 -0.55 8.82 -17.97
C ALA A 77 -0.62 8.89 -19.51
N TYR A 78 -1.56 9.66 -20.06
CA TYR A 78 -1.69 9.90 -21.50
C TYR A 78 -0.43 10.56 -22.07
N SER A 79 0.08 11.59 -21.38
CA SER A 79 1.29 12.32 -21.76
C SER A 79 2.55 11.45 -21.62
N ALA A 80 2.65 10.65 -20.55
CA ALA A 80 3.77 9.72 -20.36
C ALA A 80 3.80 8.60 -21.41
N TYR A 81 2.64 8.21 -21.96
CA TYR A 81 2.57 7.29 -23.08
C TYR A 81 2.90 7.97 -24.42
N ASP A 82 2.45 9.22 -24.62
CA ASP A 82 2.66 10.04 -25.83
C ASP A 82 2.43 9.25 -27.14
N LYS A 83 1.31 8.54 -27.26
CA LYS A 83 1.00 7.69 -28.44
C LYS A 83 2.15 6.72 -28.77
N GLY A 84 2.79 6.14 -27.76
CA GLY A 84 3.93 5.22 -27.89
C GLY A 84 5.29 5.89 -28.03
N ARG A 85 5.37 7.22 -27.97
CA ARG A 85 6.62 7.99 -28.09
C ARG A 85 7.19 8.46 -26.75
N GLY A 86 6.48 8.21 -25.64
CA GLY A 86 6.99 8.53 -24.33
C GLY A 86 8.23 7.72 -23.97
N GLU A 87 8.90 8.11 -22.89
CA GLU A 87 10.13 7.44 -22.43
C GLU A 87 9.89 5.95 -22.19
N TRP A 88 8.84 5.60 -21.44
CA TRP A 88 8.52 4.21 -21.12
C TRP A 88 8.21 3.32 -22.34
N PRO A 89 7.30 3.68 -23.27
CA PRO A 89 7.03 2.83 -24.43
C PRO A 89 8.19 2.75 -25.44
N ARG A 90 9.07 3.76 -25.51
CA ARG A 90 10.29 3.70 -26.33
C ARG A 90 11.44 2.93 -25.69
N MET A 91 11.37 2.73 -24.37
CA MET A 91 12.41 2.02 -23.63
C MET A 91 12.46 0.54 -24.04
N SER A 92 13.67 0.04 -24.28
CA SER A 92 13.89 -1.37 -24.59
C SER A 92 13.33 -2.27 -23.48
N MET A 93 12.97 -3.50 -23.83
CA MET A 93 12.46 -4.47 -22.87
C MET A 93 13.44 -4.67 -21.70
N THR A 94 14.74 -4.80 -21.99
CA THR A 94 15.81 -4.91 -20.98
C THR A 94 15.86 -3.71 -20.05
N ASN A 95 15.74 -2.48 -20.55
CA ASN A 95 15.78 -1.29 -19.71
C ASN A 95 14.52 -1.17 -18.83
N ARG A 96 13.34 -1.53 -19.36
CA ARG A 96 12.11 -1.60 -18.56
C ARG A 96 12.21 -2.67 -17.47
N ALA A 97 12.80 -3.83 -17.78
CA ALA A 97 13.06 -4.88 -16.81
C ALA A 97 13.97 -4.36 -15.68
N LYS A 98 15.09 -3.71 -16.00
CA LYS A 98 16.00 -3.11 -15.00
C LYS A 98 15.29 -2.11 -14.07
N LYS A 99 14.43 -1.24 -14.62
CA LYS A 99 13.64 -0.29 -13.80
C LYS A 99 12.67 -1.02 -12.87
N MET A 100 12.01 -2.06 -13.35
CA MET A 100 11.13 -2.90 -12.51
C MET A 100 11.91 -3.69 -11.45
N SER A 101 13.07 -4.26 -11.80
CA SER A 101 13.96 -4.96 -10.88
C SER A 101 14.39 -4.03 -9.74
N ALA A 102 14.83 -2.80 -10.06
CA ALA A 102 15.19 -1.80 -9.06
C ALA A 102 14.03 -1.45 -8.13
N PHE A 103 12.82 -1.26 -8.68
CA PHE A 103 11.62 -1.04 -7.87
C PHE A 103 11.34 -2.21 -6.92
N LEU A 104 11.48 -3.45 -7.38
CA LEU A 104 11.26 -4.63 -6.54
C LEU A 104 12.30 -4.77 -5.43
N GLU A 105 13.56 -4.40 -5.68
CA GLU A 105 14.59 -4.39 -4.64
C GLU A 105 14.27 -3.38 -3.53
N ASP A 106 13.77 -2.19 -3.89
CA ASP A 106 13.32 -1.21 -2.90
C ASP A 106 12.04 -1.67 -2.19
N PHE A 107 11.11 -2.28 -2.91
CA PHE A 107 9.88 -2.86 -2.34
C PHE A 107 10.18 -3.95 -1.30
N LYS A 108 11.15 -4.84 -1.57
CA LYS A 108 11.58 -5.89 -0.63
C LYS A 108 12.08 -5.31 0.70
N LYS A 109 12.80 -4.18 0.67
CA LYS A 109 13.30 -3.51 1.90
C LYS A 109 12.17 -3.04 2.81
N LEU A 110 10.97 -2.83 2.25
CA LEU A 110 9.77 -2.39 2.99
C LEU A 110 8.85 -3.55 3.38
N LYS A 111 9.25 -4.82 3.17
CA LYS A 111 8.40 -6.00 3.40
C LYS A 111 7.72 -6.00 4.76
N ASP A 112 8.47 -5.87 5.85
CA ASP A 112 7.89 -5.92 7.20
C ASP A 112 6.89 -4.79 7.45
N THR A 113 7.12 -3.60 6.87
CA THR A 113 6.18 -2.48 6.94
C THR A 113 4.88 -2.80 6.20
N MET A 114 4.97 -3.36 4.99
CA MET A 114 3.78 -3.74 4.21
C MET A 114 3.00 -4.88 4.86
N VAL A 115 3.69 -5.87 5.43
CA VAL A 115 3.05 -6.95 6.19
C VAL A 115 2.28 -6.37 7.36
N ALA A 116 2.88 -5.48 8.15
CA ALA A 116 2.20 -4.84 9.26
C ALA A 116 0.98 -4.02 8.81
N LEU A 117 1.10 -3.21 7.75
CA LEU A 117 -0.03 -2.44 7.21
C LEU A 117 -1.18 -3.36 6.75
N LEU A 118 -0.89 -4.43 6.01
CA LEU A 118 -1.91 -5.40 5.58
C LEU A 118 -2.60 -6.10 6.76
N MET A 119 -1.85 -6.43 7.82
CA MET A 119 -2.44 -7.01 9.03
C MET A 119 -3.43 -6.04 9.67
N TRP A 120 -3.05 -4.77 9.84
CA TRP A 120 -3.83 -3.79 10.56
C TRP A 120 -4.99 -3.21 9.76
N ASP A 121 -4.85 -3.06 8.44
CA ASP A 121 -5.88 -2.46 7.59
C ASP A 121 -7.01 -3.45 7.24
N ILE A 122 -6.67 -4.73 7.02
CA ILE A 122 -7.64 -5.74 6.55
C ILE A 122 -7.66 -7.03 7.38
N CYS A 123 -7.14 -6.99 8.61
CA CYS A 123 -7.22 -8.07 9.61
C CYS A 123 -6.58 -9.40 9.17
N LYS A 124 -5.56 -9.36 8.30
CA LYS A 124 -4.86 -10.59 7.91
C LYS A 124 -3.95 -11.10 9.03
N SER A 125 -3.81 -12.41 9.13
CA SER A 125 -2.75 -12.99 9.95
C SER A 125 -1.39 -12.54 9.42
N ARG A 126 -0.38 -12.44 10.29
CA ARG A 126 0.99 -12.08 9.86
C ARG A 126 1.51 -12.99 8.76
N LYS A 127 1.19 -14.28 8.86
CA LYS A 127 1.58 -15.28 7.87
C LYS A 127 0.93 -15.00 6.52
N ASP A 128 -0.38 -14.81 6.48
CA ASP A 128 -1.09 -14.58 5.21
C ASP A 128 -0.70 -13.25 4.56
N ALA A 129 -0.45 -12.21 5.36
CA ALA A 129 0.07 -10.93 4.89
C ALA A 129 1.49 -11.08 4.31
N ALA A 130 2.37 -11.84 4.97
CA ALA A 130 3.71 -12.12 4.47
C ALA A 130 3.68 -12.92 3.16
N ASP A 131 2.87 -13.97 3.09
CA ASP A 131 2.72 -14.80 1.89
C ASP A 131 2.18 -13.97 0.70
N GLU A 132 1.31 -12.98 0.95
CA GLU A 132 0.84 -12.06 -0.09
C GLU A 132 1.93 -11.12 -0.62
N VAL A 133 2.73 -10.53 0.28
CA VAL A 133 3.86 -9.68 -0.12
C VAL A 133 4.88 -10.51 -0.91
N ASP A 134 5.21 -11.71 -0.42
CA ASP A 134 6.16 -12.62 -1.08
C ASP A 134 5.66 -13.11 -2.43
N ARG A 135 4.37 -13.44 -2.56
CA ARG A 135 3.75 -13.78 -3.86
C ARG A 135 3.85 -12.62 -4.84
N THR A 136 3.67 -11.39 -4.37
CA THR A 136 3.79 -10.18 -5.22
C THR A 136 5.22 -10.03 -5.72
N VAL A 137 6.21 -10.11 -4.82
CA VAL A 137 7.63 -10.05 -5.19
C VAL A 137 8.03 -11.21 -6.12
N GLY A 138 7.58 -12.44 -5.84
CA GLY A 138 7.94 -13.64 -6.59
C GLY A 138 7.42 -13.64 -8.02
N LYS A 139 6.16 -13.21 -8.24
CA LYS A 139 5.57 -13.11 -9.58
C LYS A 139 6.39 -12.20 -10.51
N PHE A 140 6.88 -11.09 -9.98
CA PHE A 140 7.62 -10.12 -10.76
C PHE A 140 9.11 -10.49 -10.85
N GLY A 141 9.73 -10.93 -9.75
CA GLY A 141 11.15 -11.27 -9.71
C GLY A 141 11.54 -12.35 -10.72
N GLY A 142 10.83 -13.49 -10.73
CA GLY A 142 11.18 -14.62 -11.61
C GLY A 142 11.11 -14.30 -13.11
N GLN A 143 10.24 -13.37 -13.51
CA GLN A 143 10.03 -13.02 -14.91
C GLN A 143 11.07 -12.01 -15.43
N PHE A 144 11.62 -11.15 -14.56
CA PHE A 144 12.61 -10.15 -14.96
C PHE A 144 14.03 -10.72 -15.07
N PHE A 145 14.42 -11.68 -14.22
CA PHE A 145 15.73 -12.36 -14.34
C PHE A 145 15.94 -13.00 -15.72
N TYR A 146 14.90 -13.64 -16.27
CA TYR A 146 14.96 -14.28 -17.59
C TYR A 146 15.17 -13.29 -18.76
N ILE A 147 14.82 -12.01 -18.56
CA ILE A 147 14.93 -10.95 -19.58
C ILE A 147 16.28 -10.24 -19.51
N GLU A 148 16.91 -10.18 -18.32
CA GLU A 148 18.22 -9.56 -18.14
C GLU A 148 19.38 -10.44 -18.66
N ASP A 149 19.19 -11.76 -18.71
CA ASP A 149 20.17 -12.74 -19.20
C ASP A 149 20.18 -12.94 -20.74
N LYS A 150 19.42 -12.14 -21.50
CA LYS A 150 19.38 -12.13 -22.97
C LYS A 150 19.83 -10.80 -23.55
#